data_AF-G5DYP5-F1
#
_entry.id   AF-G5DYP5-F1
#
_cell.length_a   1.000
_cell.length_b   1.000
_cell.length_c   1.000
_cell.angle_alpha   90.00
_cell.angle_beta   90.00
_cell.angle_gamma   90.00
#
_symmetry.space_group_name_H-M   'P 1'
#
loop_
_entity.id
_entity.type
_entity.pdbx_description
1 polymer ?
#
loop_
_entity_poly.entity_id
_entity_poly.type
_entity_poly.pdbx_seq_one_letter_code
_entity_poly.pdbx_strand_id
1 'polypeptide(L)'
;DREWLTELFQLSKVNMQKMLPEIDQNKDRMLEILEGKGLSFLFPLMKLEKELLKQIKMDPPQTIYKWIKDNISPKLHVDKGFVNLVTSFLQYISNEVCPTEELGLSAALAKQLEQEKQLLLFKPVMQKF
;
A
#
# COMPACT_ATOMS: atom_id res chain seq x y z
N ASP A 1 24.28 -0.61 -10.17
CA ASP A 1 22.94 -0.73 -10.76
C ASP A 1 21.95 -1.17 -9.67
N ARG A 2 20.71 -0.66 -9.65
CA ARG A 2 19.70 -0.99 -8.61
C ARG A 2 19.12 -2.39 -8.79
N GLU A 3 18.93 -2.85 -10.02
CA GLU A 3 18.39 -4.18 -10.30
C GLU A 3 19.41 -5.24 -9.87
N TRP A 4 20.67 -5.07 -10.26
CA TRP A 4 21.76 -5.97 -9.83
C TRP A 4 21.87 -6.10 -8.30
N LEU A 5 21.80 -4.99 -7.57
CA LEU A 5 21.89 -5.02 -6.10
C LEU A 5 20.66 -5.70 -5.47
N THR A 6 19.48 -5.53 -6.08
CA THR A 6 18.25 -6.21 -5.63
C THR A 6 18.37 -7.72 -5.78
N GLU A 7 18.86 -8.20 -6.92
CA GLU A 7 19.10 -9.62 -7.18
C GLU A 7 20.13 -10.21 -6.23
N LEU A 8 21.29 -9.54 -6.08
CA LEU A 8 22.34 -9.97 -5.17
C LEU A 8 21.83 -10.05 -3.72
N PHE A 9 21.06 -9.05 -3.28
CA PHE A 9 20.47 -9.04 -1.95
C PHE A 9 19.50 -10.22 -1.75
N GLN A 10 18.61 -10.49 -2.71
CA GLN A 10 17.68 -11.63 -2.65
C GLN A 10 18.39 -12.99 -2.64
N LEU A 11 19.51 -13.12 -3.35
CA LEU A 11 20.35 -14.32 -3.37
C LEU A 11 21.08 -14.53 -2.05
N SER A 12 21.56 -13.46 -1.42
CA SER A 12 22.31 -13.52 -0.16
C SER A 12 21.50 -14.04 1.04
N LYS A 13 20.16 -14.03 0.96
CA LYS A 13 19.24 -14.38 2.06
C LYS A 13 19.51 -13.61 3.36
N VAL A 14 20.16 -12.45 3.27
CA VAL A 14 20.44 -11.59 4.42
C VAL A 14 19.14 -11.08 5.01
N ASN A 15 19.00 -11.23 6.33
CA ASN A 15 17.92 -10.60 7.07
C ASN A 15 18.31 -9.18 7.45
N MET A 16 17.92 -8.20 6.64
CA MET A 16 18.30 -6.80 6.83
C MET A 16 17.92 -6.25 8.21
N GLN A 17 16.77 -6.66 8.76
CA GLN A 17 16.34 -6.21 10.09
C GLN A 17 17.33 -6.64 11.17
N LYS A 18 17.92 -7.85 11.06
CA LYS A 18 18.94 -8.35 11.99
C LYS A 18 20.33 -7.73 11.79
N MET A 19 20.55 -7.02 10.68
CA MET A 19 21.80 -6.30 10.41
C MET A 19 21.82 -4.91 11.05
N LEU A 20 20.71 -4.47 11.64
CA LEU A 20 20.61 -3.21 12.37
C LEU A 20 20.96 -3.39 13.85
N PRO A 21 21.37 -2.32 14.55
CA PRO A 21 21.48 -2.31 16.00
C PRO A 21 20.19 -2.82 16.66
N GLU A 22 20.30 -3.52 17.80
CA GLU A 22 19.14 -4.15 18.48
C GLU A 22 17.97 -3.20 18.68
N ILE A 23 18.26 -1.95 19.05
CA ILE A 23 17.26 -0.89 19.27
C ILE A 23 16.48 -0.49 18.00
N ASP A 24 17.04 -0.75 16.81
CA ASP A 24 16.49 -0.38 15.51
C ASP A 24 15.93 -1.61 14.75
N GLN A 25 15.91 -2.81 15.35
CA GLN A 25 15.39 -4.03 14.72
C GLN A 25 13.85 -4.07 14.67
N ASN A 26 13.26 -3.02 14.09
CA ASN A 26 11.85 -2.85 13.81
C ASN A 26 11.65 -2.58 12.31
N LYS A 27 10.55 -3.06 11.73
CA LYS A 27 10.27 -2.95 10.30
C LYS A 27 10.16 -1.51 9.79
N ASP A 28 9.41 -0.66 10.51
CA ASP A 28 9.23 0.75 10.14
C ASP A 28 10.54 1.51 10.29
N ARG A 29 11.27 1.24 11.38
CA ARG A 29 12.57 1.86 11.65
C ARG A 29 13.63 1.47 10.62
N MET A 30 13.67 0.19 10.24
CA MET A 30 14.53 -0.32 9.17
C MET A 30 14.25 0.42 7.87
N LEU A 31 12.98 0.54 7.48
CA LEU A 31 12.62 1.20 6.23
C LEU A 31 13.04 2.68 6.21
N GLU A 32 12.90 3.40 7.32
CA GLU A 32 13.36 4.80 7.46
C GLU A 32 14.89 4.93 7.32
N ILE A 33 15.64 4.04 7.97
CA ILE A 33 17.11 4.02 7.86
C ILE A 33 17.53 3.74 6.41
N LEU A 34 16.88 2.78 5.75
CA LEU A 34 17.16 2.45 4.35
C LEU A 34 16.79 3.60 3.41
N GLU A 35 15.69 4.31 3.67
CA GLU A 35 15.29 5.49 2.90
C GLU A 35 16.32 6.61 3.01
N GLY A 36 16.80 6.92 4.22
CA GLY A 36 17.89 7.89 4.44
C GLY A 36 19.20 7.51 3.75
N LYS A 37 19.39 6.22 3.43
CA LYS A 37 20.55 5.68 2.69
C LYS A 37 20.28 5.46 1.20
N GLY A 38 19.08 5.77 0.70
CA GLY A 38 18.70 5.52 -0.69
C GLY A 38 18.55 4.03 -1.07
N LEU A 39 18.37 3.14 -0.08
CA LEU A 39 18.28 1.68 -0.20
C LEU A 39 16.85 1.14 -0.03
N SER A 40 15.85 2.00 0.13
CA SER A 40 14.44 1.58 0.31
C SER A 40 13.89 0.77 -0.87
N PHE A 41 14.48 0.89 -2.06
CA PHE A 41 14.12 0.10 -3.24
C PHE A 41 14.35 -1.41 -3.08
N LEU A 42 15.16 -1.84 -2.10
CA LEU A 42 15.34 -3.25 -1.75
C LEU A 42 14.10 -3.89 -1.12
N PHE A 43 13.19 -3.06 -0.59
CA PHE A 43 11.95 -3.49 0.07
C PHE A 43 10.74 -2.77 -0.55
N PRO A 44 10.47 -3.00 -1.86
CA PRO A 44 9.49 -2.22 -2.61
C PRO A 44 8.08 -2.36 -2.05
N LEU A 45 7.69 -3.55 -1.57
CA LEU A 45 6.37 -3.79 -0.98
C LEU A 45 6.18 -3.07 0.36
N MET A 46 7.19 -3.08 1.23
CA MET A 46 7.11 -2.39 2.53
C MET A 46 7.08 -0.87 2.34
N LYS A 47 7.88 -0.37 1.38
CA LYS A 47 7.84 1.04 0.99
C LYS A 47 6.44 1.42 0.49
N LEU A 48 5.91 0.62 -0.43
CA LEU A 48 4.59 0.83 -0.99
C LEU A 48 3.50 0.81 0.08
N GLU A 49 3.51 -0.14 1.01
CA GLU A 49 2.54 -0.21 2.10
C GLU A 49 2.49 1.09 2.91
N LYS A 50 3.66 1.61 3.31
CA LYS A 50 3.77 2.86 4.08
C LYS A 50 3.32 4.09 3.29
N GLU A 51 3.68 4.17 2.00
CA GLU A 51 3.30 5.30 1.13
C GLU A 51 1.82 5.26 0.75
N LEU A 52 1.29 4.08 0.42
CA LEU A 52 -0.10 3.89 0.02
C LEU A 52 -1.06 4.21 1.17
N LEU A 53 -0.72 3.81 2.41
CA LEU A 53 -1.49 4.19 3.60
C LEU A 53 -1.55 5.71 3.79
N LYS A 54 -0.45 6.42 3.53
CA LYS A 54 -0.41 7.89 3.59
C LYS A 54 -1.29 8.51 2.50
N GLN A 55 -1.15 8.03 1.26
CA GLN A 55 -1.92 8.52 0.11
C GLN A 55 -3.43 8.34 0.31
N ILE A 56 -3.86 7.19 0.84
CA ILE A 56 -5.28 6.90 1.14
C ILE A 56 -5.90 7.89 2.12
N LYS A 57 -5.13 8.38 3.09
CA LYS A 57 -5.62 9.36 4.08
C LYS A 57 -5.70 10.78 3.52
N MET A 58 -5.01 11.06 2.42
CA MET A 58 -4.86 12.41 1.87
C MET A 58 -5.68 12.62 0.59
N ASP A 59 -5.80 11.59 -0.25
CA ASP A 59 -6.28 11.71 -1.61
C ASP A 59 -7.47 10.79 -1.92
N PRO A 60 -8.36 11.20 -2.85
CA PRO A 60 -9.49 10.38 -3.26
C PRO A 60 -9.04 9.12 -4.02
N PRO A 61 -9.88 8.06 -4.00
CA PRO A 61 -9.73 6.78 -4.72
C PRO A 61 -9.05 6.82 -6.10
N GLN A 62 -9.49 7.77 -6.94
CA GLN A 62 -9.06 7.92 -8.33
C GLN A 62 -7.58 8.30 -8.45
N THR A 63 -7.10 9.14 -7.53
CA THR A 63 -5.71 9.61 -7.51
C THR A 63 -4.76 8.49 -7.11
N ILE A 64 -5.19 7.60 -6.22
CA ILE A 64 -4.40 6.47 -5.71
C ILE A 64 -4.03 5.51 -6.84
N TYR A 65 -4.96 5.22 -7.75
CA TYR A 65 -4.68 4.35 -8.90
C TYR A 65 -3.60 4.92 -9.82
N LYS A 66 -3.69 6.22 -10.13
CA LYS A 66 -2.69 6.92 -10.92
C LYS A 66 -1.33 6.91 -10.21
N TRP A 67 -1.32 7.17 -8.91
CA TRP A 67 -0.11 7.15 -8.10
C TRP A 67 0.58 5.79 -8.11
N ILE A 68 -0.17 4.69 -7.94
CA ILE A 68 0.37 3.32 -8.03
C ILE A 68 1.03 3.10 -9.40
N LYS A 69 0.33 3.44 -10.48
CA LYS A 69 0.84 3.24 -11.84
C LYS A 69 2.12 4.04 -12.13
N ASP A 70 2.20 5.27 -11.61
CA ASP A 70 3.31 6.19 -11.89
C ASP A 70 4.54 5.91 -11.00
N ASN A 71 4.35 5.33 -9.81
CA ASN A 71 5.42 5.13 -8.82
C ASN A 71 5.88 3.68 -8.66
N ILE A 72 5.09 2.71 -9.15
CA ILE A 72 5.39 1.28 -8.98
C ILE A 72 5.78 0.63 -10.31
N SER A 73 6.83 -0.19 -10.24
CA SER A 73 7.31 -0.93 -11.39
C SER A 73 6.24 -1.91 -11.89
N PRO A 74 5.98 -1.98 -13.21
CA PRO A 74 5.04 -2.95 -13.79
C PRO A 74 5.33 -4.41 -13.40
N LYS A 75 6.60 -4.74 -13.11
CA LYS A 75 6.99 -6.09 -12.66
C LYS A 75 6.33 -6.48 -11.33
N LEU A 76 6.03 -5.52 -10.46
CA LEU A 76 5.39 -5.75 -9.17
C LEU A 76 3.87 -5.86 -9.27
N HIS A 77 3.26 -5.39 -10.36
CA HIS A 77 1.79 -5.40 -10.52
C HIS A 77 1.20 -6.81 -10.56
N VAL A 78 1.99 -7.80 -10.97
CA VAL A 78 1.61 -9.22 -11.00
C VAL A 78 2.13 -10.01 -9.80
N ASP A 79 2.83 -9.35 -8.87
CA ASP A 79 3.31 -9.97 -7.65
C ASP A 79 2.14 -10.24 -6.69
N LYS A 80 2.08 -11.46 -6.13
CA LYS A 80 0.98 -11.86 -5.24
C LYS A 80 0.92 -11.01 -3.97
N GLY A 81 2.08 -10.60 -3.45
CA GLY A 81 2.17 -9.71 -2.29
C GLY A 81 1.60 -8.34 -2.60
N PHE A 82 1.92 -7.80 -3.78
CA PHE A 82 1.36 -6.54 -4.26
C PHE A 82 -0.17 -6.61 -4.43
N VAL A 83 -0.70 -7.64 -5.09
CA VAL A 83 -2.15 -7.80 -5.30
C VAL A 83 -2.88 -7.91 -3.95
N ASN A 84 -2.36 -8.69 -3.00
CA ASN A 84 -2.92 -8.79 -1.65
C ASN A 84 -2.88 -7.49 -0.88
N LEU A 85 -1.80 -6.70 -1.03
CA LEU A 85 -1.63 -5.40 -0.39
C LEU A 85 -2.69 -4.42 -0.91
N VAL A 86 -2.79 -4.27 -2.23
CA VAL A 86 -3.78 -3.39 -2.87
C VAL A 86 -5.20 -3.82 -2.48
N THR A 87 -5.49 -5.12 -2.48
CA THR A 87 -6.82 -5.64 -2.09
C THR A 87 -7.14 -5.32 -0.62
N SER A 88 -6.19 -5.55 0.30
CA SER A 88 -6.36 -5.24 1.72
C SER A 88 -6.60 -3.75 1.96
N PHE A 89 -5.90 -2.89 1.21
CA PHE A 89 -6.11 -1.44 1.30
C PHE A 89 -7.47 -1.00 0.80
N LEU A 90 -7.93 -1.55 -0.32
CA LEU A 90 -9.26 -1.24 -0.84
C LEU A 90 -10.36 -1.70 0.13
N GLN A 91 -10.17 -2.85 0.78
CA GLN A 91 -11.06 -3.31 1.86
C GLN A 91 -11.04 -2.36 3.06
N TYR A 92 -9.86 -1.87 3.47
CA TYR A 92 -9.75 -0.90 4.56
C TYR A 92 -10.49 0.40 4.27
N ILE A 93 -10.31 0.98 3.08
CA ILE A 93 -11.05 2.17 2.64
C ILE A 93 -12.56 1.92 2.67
N SER A 94 -12.98 0.74 2.25
CA SER A 94 -14.39 0.36 2.23
C SER A 94 -15.01 0.34 3.64
N ASN A 95 -14.22 -0.10 4.64
CA ASN A 95 -14.66 -0.26 6.02
C ASN A 95 -14.59 1.05 6.83
N GLU A 96 -13.55 1.88 6.68
CA GLU A 96 -13.41 3.15 7.43
C GLU A 96 -14.42 4.23 7.01
N VAL A 97 -14.94 4.16 5.78
CA VAL A 97 -15.97 5.10 5.31
C VAL A 97 -17.36 4.76 5.90
N CYS A 98 -17.47 3.69 6.71
CA CYS A 98 -18.63 3.35 7.52
C CYS A 98 -18.40 3.73 9.00
N PRO A 99 -18.64 4.99 9.43
CA PRO A 99 -18.84 5.23 10.84
C PRO A 99 -20.15 4.54 11.22
N THR A 100 -20.06 3.50 12.04
CA THR A 100 -21.19 2.90 12.77
C THR A 100 -21.72 3.92 13.77
N GLU A 101 -22.28 5.03 13.29
CA GLU A 101 -22.93 6.03 14.11
C GLU A 101 -24.39 6.13 13.68
N GLU A 102 -25.25 6.07 14.68
CA GLU A 102 -26.72 6.00 14.69
C GLU A 102 -27.40 7.18 13.95
N LEU A 103 -27.10 7.38 12.68
CA LEU A 103 -27.83 8.29 11.80
C LEU A 103 -29.04 7.53 11.26
N GLY A 104 -30.23 8.11 11.46
CA GLY A 104 -31.51 7.49 11.12
C GLY A 104 -31.50 6.81 9.74
N LEU A 105 -32.18 5.65 9.67
CA LEU A 105 -32.18 4.66 8.58
C LEU A 105 -32.13 5.24 7.15
N SER A 106 -32.75 6.40 6.91
CA SER A 106 -32.77 7.08 5.60
C SER A 106 -31.42 7.75 5.22
N ALA A 107 -30.76 8.43 6.15
CA ALA A 107 -29.47 9.07 5.90
C ALA A 107 -28.34 8.02 5.80
N ALA A 108 -28.43 6.95 6.59
CA ALA A 108 -27.52 5.81 6.52
C ALA A 108 -27.61 5.11 5.14
N LEU A 109 -28.82 4.84 4.63
CA LEU A 109 -29.01 4.20 3.33
C LEU A 109 -28.52 5.08 2.16
N ALA A 110 -28.77 6.39 2.19
CA ALA A 110 -28.29 7.31 1.15
C ALA A 110 -26.75 7.40 1.13
N LYS A 111 -26.12 7.42 2.31
CA LYS A 111 -24.67 7.44 2.46
C LYS A 111 -24.05 6.10 2.03
N GLN A 112 -24.69 4.98 2.37
CA GLN A 112 -24.30 3.63 1.94
C GLN A 112 -24.38 3.45 0.41
N LEU A 113 -25.40 4.00 -0.25
CA LEU A 113 -25.55 3.94 -1.72
C LEU A 113 -24.48 4.78 -2.44
N GLU A 114 -24.17 5.97 -1.93
CA GLU A 114 -23.07 6.79 -2.47
C GLU A 114 -21.70 6.14 -2.22
N GLN A 115 -21.57 5.42 -1.10
CA GLN A 115 -20.39 4.64 -0.75
C GLN A 115 -20.22 3.41 -1.66
N GLU A 116 -21.29 2.66 -1.96
CA GLU A 116 -21.26 1.59 -2.98
C GLU A 116 -20.85 2.13 -4.35
N LYS A 117 -21.31 3.33 -4.73
CA LYS A 117 -20.84 4.02 -5.94
C LYS A 117 -19.35 4.35 -5.91
N GLN A 118 -18.82 4.83 -4.78
CA GLN A 118 -17.38 5.09 -4.62
C GLN A 118 -16.56 3.79 -4.61
N LEU A 119 -17.10 2.70 -4.06
CA LEU A 119 -16.52 1.36 -4.12
C LEU A 119 -16.47 0.81 -5.55
N LEU A 120 -17.53 1.05 -6.34
CA LEU A 120 -17.57 0.72 -7.76
C LEU A 120 -16.50 1.47 -8.55
N LEU A 121 -16.05 2.65 -8.12
CA LEU A 121 -14.93 3.37 -8.73
C LEU A 121 -13.58 2.64 -8.58
N PHE A 122 -13.45 1.76 -7.58
CA PHE A 122 -12.27 0.91 -7.38
C PHE A 122 -12.35 -0.42 -8.13
N LYS A 123 -13.53 -0.81 -8.64
CA LYS A 123 -13.70 -2.05 -9.41
C LYS A 123 -12.79 -2.14 -10.65
N PRO A 124 -12.61 -1.08 -11.47
CA PRO A 124 -11.66 -1.09 -12.58
C PRO A 124 -10.21 -1.18 -12.12
N VAL A 125 -9.90 -0.69 -10.93
CA VAL A 125 -8.57 -0.79 -10.31
C VAL A 125 -8.28 -2.26 -9.98
N MET A 126 -9.22 -2.93 -9.31
CA MET A 126 -9.10 -4.36 -8.96
C MET A 126 -9.10 -5.28 -10.18
N GLN A 127 -9.75 -4.93 -11.28
CA GLN A 127 -9.78 -5.76 -12.50
C GLN A 127 -8.50 -5.68 -13.34
N LYS A 128 -7.59 -4.76 -13.01
CA LYS A 128 -6.41 -4.43 -13.82
C LYS A 128 -5.09 -4.92 -13.22
N PHE A 129 -5.16 -5.45 -12.00
CA PHE A 129 -4.10 -6.16 -11.29
C PHE A 129 -4.55 -7.61 -11.08
#